data_AF-A0A8C6IZY5-F1
#
_entry.id   AF-A0A8C6IZY5-F1
#
_cell.length_a   1.000
_cell.length_b   1.000
_cell.length_c   1.000
_cell.angle_alpha   90.00
_cell.angle_beta   90.00
_cell.angle_gamma   90.00
#
_symmetry.space_group_name_H-M   'P 1'
#
loop_
_entity.id
_entity.type
_entity.pdbx_description
1 polymer ?
#
loop_
_entity_poly.entity_id
_entity_poly.type
_entity_poly.pdbx_seq_one_letter_code
_entity_poly.pdbx_strand_id
1 'polypeptide(L)'
;MAAVCAKVEAANKLQDPLEAFPVFKKYDRNGLNVAIECKRVSGLEPATLEWAFELTKANMQTLYEQSEWGWKEREKREELRDERAWYLIAREAGAGPVAFSHFRFDVECGDEVLYCYEVQLESRVRRRGLGKFLLQILQLVANSTQMKKVMLTVFKHNHGAYQFFREALQFEVDAASPSASGCCGDDSSYEILSRCTKYGESHPPRAGGPCGGCCH
;
A
#
# COMPACT_ATOMS: atom_id res chain seq x y z
N MET A 1 -2.91 -8.21 -21.61
CA MET A 1 -3.47 -6.84 -21.46
C MET A 1 -4.98 -6.85 -21.22
N ALA A 2 -5.85 -7.23 -22.17
CA ALA A 2 -7.31 -7.15 -21.97
C ALA A 2 -7.84 -7.86 -20.70
N ALA A 3 -7.38 -9.09 -20.43
CA ALA A 3 -7.77 -9.83 -19.22
C ALA A 3 -7.24 -9.20 -17.91
N VAL A 4 -6.07 -8.56 -17.96
CA VAL A 4 -5.44 -7.87 -16.81
C VAL A 4 -6.26 -6.64 -16.46
N CYS A 5 -6.55 -5.80 -17.47
CA CYS A 5 -7.40 -4.61 -17.31
C CYS A 5 -8.79 -4.97 -16.79
N ALA A 6 -9.41 -6.05 -17.31
CA ALA A 6 -10.73 -6.48 -16.87
C ALA A 6 -10.79 -6.82 -15.37
N LYS A 7 -9.75 -7.46 -14.81
CA LYS A 7 -9.69 -7.76 -13.37
C LYS A 7 -9.55 -6.49 -12.53
N VAL A 8 -8.69 -5.57 -12.93
CA VAL A 8 -8.48 -4.28 -12.24
C VAL A 8 -9.77 -3.45 -12.29
N GLU A 9 -10.44 -3.39 -13.44
CA GLU A 9 -11.73 -2.71 -13.59
C GLU A 9 -12.81 -3.35 -12.72
N ALA A 10 -12.89 -4.70 -12.68
CA ALA A 10 -13.85 -5.41 -11.84
C ALA A 10 -13.62 -5.13 -10.35
N ALA A 11 -12.36 -5.15 -9.89
CA ALA A 11 -11.99 -4.80 -8.52
C ALA A 11 -12.38 -3.36 -8.17
N ASN A 12 -12.18 -2.43 -9.11
CA ASN A 12 -12.59 -1.04 -8.96
C ASN A 12 -14.12 -0.84 -8.97
N LYS A 13 -14.91 -1.75 -9.54
CA LYS A 13 -16.38 -1.66 -9.50
C LYS A 13 -17.01 -2.15 -8.19
N LEU A 14 -16.22 -2.72 -7.28
CA LEU A 14 -16.70 -3.11 -5.95
C LEU A 14 -17.19 -1.90 -5.15
N GLN A 15 -18.21 -2.10 -4.32
CA GLN A 15 -18.65 -1.10 -3.35
C GLN A 15 -17.80 -1.14 -2.08
N ASP A 16 -17.54 -2.34 -1.56
CA ASP A 16 -16.70 -2.58 -0.39
C ASP A 16 -15.83 -3.83 -0.59
N PRO A 17 -14.53 -3.69 -0.87
CA PRO A 17 -13.60 -4.82 -1.00
C PRO A 17 -13.48 -5.70 0.25
N LEU A 18 -13.91 -5.19 1.42
CA LEU A 18 -13.86 -5.88 2.70
C LEU A 18 -15.16 -6.61 3.04
N GLU A 19 -16.20 -6.51 2.20
CA GLU A 19 -17.51 -7.13 2.44
C GLU A 19 -17.42 -8.65 2.63
N ALA A 20 -16.57 -9.31 1.85
CA ALA A 20 -16.34 -10.76 1.94
C ALA A 20 -15.63 -11.20 3.23
N PHE A 21 -15.15 -10.26 4.05
CA PHE A 21 -14.29 -10.53 5.20
C PHE A 21 -14.79 -9.81 6.48
N PRO A 22 -16.04 -10.04 6.93
CA PRO A 22 -16.62 -9.29 8.04
C PRO A 22 -15.84 -9.44 9.35
N VAL A 23 -15.19 -10.58 9.57
CA VAL A 23 -14.34 -10.83 10.75
C VAL A 23 -13.14 -9.88 10.82
N PHE A 24 -12.68 -9.37 9.66
CA PHE A 24 -11.55 -8.44 9.58
C PHE A 24 -11.97 -6.97 9.70
N LYS A 25 -13.27 -6.68 9.84
CA LYS A 25 -13.80 -5.33 10.11
C LYS A 25 -13.63 -4.89 11.56
N LYS A 26 -12.98 -5.69 12.41
CA LYS A 26 -12.65 -5.35 13.79
C LYS A 26 -11.26 -5.87 14.17
N TYR A 27 -10.52 -5.07 14.94
CA TYR A 27 -9.27 -5.48 15.58
C TYR A 27 -9.35 -5.22 17.09
N ASP A 28 -9.37 -6.31 17.87
CA ASP A 28 -9.54 -6.29 19.34
C ASP A 28 -8.42 -7.11 19.99
N ARG A 29 -7.20 -6.55 20.03
CA ARG A 29 -5.98 -7.23 20.49
C ARG A 29 -4.97 -6.22 21.03
N ASN A 30 -4.10 -6.66 21.94
CA ASN A 30 -2.98 -5.85 22.46
C ASN A 30 -3.39 -4.47 23.02
N GLY A 31 -4.55 -4.42 23.67
CA GLY A 31 -5.12 -3.21 24.24
C GLY A 31 -5.63 -2.19 23.20
N LEU A 32 -5.90 -2.63 21.97
CA LEU A 32 -6.61 -1.85 20.96
C LEU A 32 -7.97 -2.48 20.70
N ASN A 33 -8.98 -1.63 20.50
CA ASN A 33 -10.31 -2.02 20.03
C ASN A 33 -10.75 -1.03 18.95
N VAL A 34 -10.55 -1.40 17.69
CA VAL A 34 -10.82 -0.54 16.54
C VAL A 34 -11.71 -1.23 15.51
N ALA A 35 -12.59 -0.45 14.89
CA ALA A 35 -13.33 -0.86 13.70
C ALA A 35 -12.51 -0.56 12.45
N ILE A 36 -12.56 -1.46 11.47
CA ILE A 36 -11.90 -1.28 10.16
C ILE A 36 -12.97 -1.08 9.10
N GLU A 37 -12.86 0.00 8.35
CA GLU A 37 -13.70 0.27 7.17
C GLU A 37 -12.84 0.34 5.90
N CYS A 38 -13.42 -0.05 4.75
CA CYS A 38 -12.82 0.14 3.44
C CYS A 38 -13.73 1.05 2.61
N LYS A 39 -13.19 2.17 2.10
CA LYS A 39 -13.96 3.16 1.34
C LYS A 39 -13.15 3.74 0.20
N ARG A 40 -13.85 4.16 -0.85
CA ARG A 40 -13.32 5.10 -1.86
C ARG A 40 -13.03 6.44 -1.21
N VAL A 41 -12.06 7.19 -1.76
CA VAL A 41 -11.79 8.58 -1.38
C VAL A 41 -13.07 9.45 -1.40
N SER A 42 -13.96 9.22 -2.37
CA SER A 42 -15.22 9.96 -2.52
C SER A 42 -16.24 9.68 -1.40
N GLY A 43 -16.07 8.58 -0.66
CA GLY A 43 -16.87 8.24 0.50
C GLY A 43 -16.27 8.69 1.83
N LEU A 44 -15.15 9.41 1.82
CA LEU A 44 -14.50 9.94 3.02
C LEU A 44 -14.91 11.39 3.29
N GLU A 45 -15.06 11.69 4.57
CA GLU A 45 -15.24 13.08 5.02
C GLU A 45 -13.95 13.89 4.77
N PRO A 46 -14.05 15.18 4.39
CA PRO A 46 -12.88 16.03 4.19
C PRO A 46 -11.93 16.07 5.40
N ALA A 47 -12.47 16.04 6.62
CA ALA A 47 -11.68 16.00 7.85
C ALA A 47 -10.86 14.70 8.00
N THR A 48 -11.38 13.56 7.52
CA THR A 48 -10.64 12.30 7.53
C THR A 48 -9.48 12.33 6.53
N LEU A 49 -9.68 12.93 5.34
CA LEU A 49 -8.61 13.11 4.36
C LEU A 49 -7.52 14.07 4.84
N GLU A 50 -7.91 15.15 5.52
CA GLU A 50 -6.96 16.07 6.12
C GLU A 50 -6.14 15.39 7.23
N TRP A 51 -6.79 14.62 8.11
CA TRP A 51 -6.11 13.81 9.10
C TRP A 51 -5.12 12.81 8.47
N ALA A 52 -5.51 12.14 7.39
CA ALA A 52 -4.64 11.18 6.70
C ALA A 52 -3.41 11.88 6.09
N PHE A 53 -3.60 13.06 5.50
CA PHE A 53 -2.50 13.88 5.00
C PHE A 53 -1.56 14.32 6.13
N GLU A 54 -2.09 14.92 7.21
CA GLU A 54 -1.28 15.41 8.32
C GLU A 54 -0.51 14.28 9.01
N LEU A 55 -1.14 13.10 9.16
CA LEU A 55 -0.46 11.92 9.69
C LEU A 55 0.66 11.45 8.76
N THR A 56 0.45 11.46 7.44
CA THR A 56 1.48 11.10 6.46
C THR A 56 2.63 12.09 6.52
N LYS A 57 2.34 13.39 6.54
CA LYS A 57 3.34 14.46 6.66
C LYS A 57 4.17 14.29 7.92
N ALA A 58 3.53 14.15 9.08
CA ALA A 58 4.20 13.98 10.36
C ALA A 58 5.13 12.75 10.39
N ASN A 59 4.77 11.67 9.69
CA ASN A 59 5.54 10.43 9.69
C ASN A 59 6.62 10.38 8.61
N MET A 60 6.39 11.04 7.47
CA MET A 60 7.15 10.77 6.25
C MET A 60 7.90 12.00 5.70
N GLN A 61 7.55 13.23 6.08
CA GLN A 61 8.14 14.44 5.49
C GLN A 61 9.68 14.41 5.49
N THR A 62 10.28 14.17 6.66
CA THR A 62 11.75 14.10 6.78
C THR A 62 12.37 12.96 5.96
N LEU A 63 11.69 11.82 5.85
CA LEU A 63 12.17 10.70 5.05
C LEU A 63 12.16 11.02 3.55
N TYR A 64 11.12 11.71 3.09
CA TYR A 64 11.01 12.22 1.72
C TYR A 64 12.07 13.30 1.44
N GLU A 65 12.29 14.25 2.35
CA GLU A 65 13.32 15.30 2.24
C GLU A 65 14.75 14.72 2.15
N GLN A 66 14.98 13.56 2.77
CA GLN A 66 16.25 12.82 2.69
C GLN A 66 16.37 11.91 1.46
N SER A 67 15.30 11.79 0.66
CA SER A 67 15.26 10.98 -0.55
C SER A 67 15.49 11.83 -1.81
N GLU A 68 15.69 11.17 -2.94
CA GLU A 68 15.79 11.83 -4.25
C GLU A 68 14.49 12.54 -4.70
N TRP A 69 13.36 12.31 -4.03
CA TRP A 69 12.06 12.87 -4.40
C TRP A 69 11.72 14.18 -3.70
N GLY A 70 12.28 14.43 -2.52
CA GLY A 70 11.88 15.54 -1.64
C GLY A 70 10.43 15.43 -1.12
N TRP A 71 10.06 16.28 -0.16
CA TRP A 71 8.66 16.40 0.26
C TRP A 71 7.92 17.46 -0.55
N LYS A 72 6.88 17.04 -1.27
CA LYS A 72 6.06 17.91 -2.10
C LYS A 72 4.61 17.87 -1.65
N GLU A 73 4.26 18.80 -0.77
CA GLU A 73 2.94 18.83 -0.13
C GLU A 73 1.78 18.82 -1.13
N ARG A 74 1.82 19.68 -2.17
CA ARG A 74 0.76 19.75 -3.17
C ARG A 74 0.56 18.42 -3.90
N GLU A 75 1.65 17.82 -4.39
CA GLU A 75 1.61 16.53 -5.09
C GLU A 75 1.11 15.40 -4.17
N LYS A 76 1.54 15.37 -2.89
CA LYS A 76 1.08 14.36 -1.94
C LYS A 76 -0.41 14.53 -1.58
N ARG A 77 -0.91 15.77 -1.48
CA ARG A 77 -2.35 16.05 -1.29
C ARG A 77 -3.16 15.62 -2.51
N GLU A 78 -2.66 15.85 -3.73
CA GLU A 78 -3.28 15.38 -4.98
C GLU A 78 -3.31 13.85 -5.05
N GLU A 79 -2.20 13.18 -4.71
CA GLU A 79 -2.10 11.71 -4.68
C GLU A 79 -3.13 11.07 -3.73
N LEU A 80 -3.27 11.62 -2.51
CA LEU A 80 -4.24 11.17 -1.51
C LEU A 80 -5.71 11.50 -1.89
N ARG A 81 -5.93 12.38 -2.86
CA ARG A 81 -7.28 12.80 -3.29
C ARG A 81 -7.69 12.25 -4.65
N ASP A 82 -6.83 11.47 -5.31
CA ASP A 82 -7.12 10.85 -6.60
C ASP A 82 -8.36 9.93 -6.52
N GLU A 83 -9.25 10.03 -7.48
CA GLU A 83 -10.52 9.29 -7.52
C GLU A 83 -10.37 7.76 -7.50
N ARG A 84 -9.20 7.24 -7.89
CA ARG A 84 -8.88 5.82 -7.86
C ARG A 84 -8.48 5.33 -6.46
N ALA A 85 -8.24 6.23 -5.52
CA ALA A 85 -7.79 5.90 -4.18
C ALA A 85 -8.85 5.15 -3.37
N TRP A 86 -8.43 4.02 -2.83
CA TRP A 86 -9.11 3.28 -1.78
C TRP A 86 -8.40 3.49 -0.45
N TYR A 87 -9.19 3.48 0.62
CA TYR A 87 -8.73 3.65 1.98
C TYR A 87 -9.21 2.49 2.85
N LEU A 88 -8.28 1.82 3.53
CA LEU A 88 -8.58 1.11 4.77
C LEU A 88 -8.37 2.07 5.92
N ILE A 89 -9.36 2.23 6.80
CA ILE A 89 -9.27 3.13 7.96
C ILE A 89 -9.61 2.36 9.23
N ALA A 90 -8.72 2.44 10.22
CA ALA A 90 -8.98 1.96 11.56
C ALA A 90 -9.49 3.11 12.44
N ARG A 91 -10.67 2.94 13.03
CA ARG A 91 -11.31 3.92 13.92
C ARG A 91 -11.46 3.36 15.33
N GLU A 92 -11.02 4.14 16.31
CA GLU A 92 -11.24 3.87 17.73
C GLU A 92 -12.51 4.61 18.18
N ALA A 93 -13.37 3.91 18.93
CA ALA A 93 -14.60 4.51 19.45
C ALA A 93 -14.29 5.70 20.35
N GLY A 94 -14.87 6.87 20.04
CA GLY A 94 -14.69 8.11 20.79
C GLY A 94 -13.40 8.88 20.50
N ALA A 95 -12.40 8.28 19.83
CA ALA A 95 -11.13 8.94 19.51
C ALA A 95 -10.93 9.21 18.00
N GLY A 96 -11.76 8.62 17.14
CA GLY A 96 -11.72 8.85 15.69
C GLY A 96 -10.73 7.93 14.96
N PRO A 97 -10.27 8.31 13.76
CA PRO A 97 -9.33 7.51 12.98
C PRO A 97 -7.95 7.48 13.65
N VAL A 98 -7.30 6.32 13.66
CA VAL A 98 -5.99 6.09 14.32
C VAL A 98 -4.94 5.46 13.40
N ALA A 99 -5.38 4.87 12.30
CA ALA A 99 -4.51 4.33 11.26
C ALA A 99 -5.24 4.26 9.93
N PHE A 100 -4.50 4.33 8.84
CA PHE A 100 -5.04 4.07 7.52
C PHE A 100 -4.04 3.41 6.59
N SER A 101 -4.54 2.85 5.50
CA SER A 101 -3.76 2.57 4.31
C SER A 101 -4.47 3.11 3.07
N HIS A 102 -3.73 3.86 2.26
CA HIS A 102 -4.16 4.30 0.92
C HIS A 102 -3.60 3.28 -0.09
N PHE A 103 -4.47 2.71 -0.90
CA PHE A 103 -4.10 1.74 -1.92
C PHE A 103 -4.94 1.89 -3.19
N ARG A 104 -4.48 1.26 -4.28
CA ARG A 104 -5.19 1.20 -5.55
C ARG A 104 -5.12 -0.21 -6.14
N PHE A 105 -6.12 -0.56 -6.94
CA PHE A 105 -5.97 -1.65 -7.91
C PHE A 105 -5.48 -1.03 -9.20
N ASP A 106 -4.33 -1.48 -9.70
CA ASP A 106 -3.72 -0.94 -10.91
C ASP A 106 -2.99 -2.03 -11.71
N VAL A 107 -2.47 -1.65 -12.87
CA VAL A 107 -1.61 -2.50 -13.70
C VAL A 107 -0.18 -2.01 -13.58
N GLU A 108 0.70 -2.81 -12.98
CA GLU A 108 2.12 -2.48 -12.85
C GLU A 108 3.01 -3.51 -13.55
N CYS A 109 3.89 -3.02 -14.42
CA CYS A 109 4.73 -3.84 -15.30
C CYS A 109 3.97 -4.96 -16.04
N GLY A 110 2.70 -4.71 -16.38
CA GLY A 110 1.82 -5.66 -17.08
C GLY A 110 1.05 -6.65 -16.20
N ASP A 111 1.20 -6.56 -14.87
CA ASP A 111 0.49 -7.39 -13.90
C ASP A 111 -0.63 -6.61 -13.21
N GLU A 112 -1.75 -7.28 -12.95
CA GLU A 112 -2.80 -6.78 -12.06
C GLU A 112 -2.35 -6.82 -10.59
N VAL A 113 -2.29 -5.66 -9.93
CA VAL A 113 -1.75 -5.54 -8.57
C VAL A 113 -2.64 -4.73 -7.65
N LEU A 114 -2.46 -4.95 -6.36
CA LEU A 114 -2.89 -4.01 -5.32
C LEU A 114 -1.67 -3.22 -4.86
N TYR A 115 -1.59 -1.94 -5.20
CA TYR A 115 -0.49 -1.07 -4.80
C TYR A 115 -0.83 -0.32 -3.52
N CYS A 116 -0.09 -0.56 -2.44
CA CYS A 116 -0.19 0.15 -1.18
C CYS A 116 0.73 1.38 -1.23
N TYR A 117 0.14 2.56 -1.44
CA TYR A 117 0.85 3.84 -1.48
C TYR A 117 1.27 4.27 -0.08
N GLU A 118 0.36 4.15 0.89
CA GLU A 118 0.62 4.56 2.27
C GLU A 118 0.09 3.51 3.24
N VAL A 119 0.79 3.32 4.35
CA VAL A 119 0.28 2.70 5.56
C VAL A 119 0.78 3.49 6.76
N GLN A 120 -0.13 4.20 7.41
CA GLN A 120 0.22 5.18 8.43
C GLN A 120 -0.57 4.91 9.70
N LEU A 121 0.14 4.92 10.84
CA LEU A 121 -0.42 4.68 12.16
C LEU A 121 -0.03 5.84 13.07
N GLU A 122 -0.97 6.32 13.88
CA GLU A 122 -0.64 7.20 15.00
C GLU A 122 0.33 6.50 15.96
N SER A 123 1.28 7.25 16.52
CA SER A 123 2.32 6.70 17.40
C SER A 123 1.76 5.87 18.56
N ARG A 124 0.61 6.26 19.14
CA ARG A 124 -0.02 5.57 20.27
C ARG A 124 -0.53 4.15 19.96
N VAL A 125 -0.81 3.84 18.69
CA VAL A 125 -1.32 2.51 18.26
C VAL A 125 -0.24 1.65 17.57
N ARG A 126 0.99 2.15 17.43
CA ARG A 126 2.11 1.39 16.84
C ARG A 126 2.57 0.25 17.74
N ARG A 127 3.27 -0.73 17.15
CA ARG A 127 3.83 -1.92 17.82
C ARG A 127 2.82 -2.79 18.58
N ARG A 128 1.52 -2.61 18.30
CA ARG A 128 0.42 -3.42 18.85
C ARG A 128 -0.17 -4.39 17.82
N GLY A 129 0.47 -4.57 16.67
CA GLY A 129 0.04 -5.51 15.61
C GLY A 129 -0.95 -4.95 14.58
N LEU A 130 -1.50 -3.74 14.79
CA LEU A 130 -2.46 -3.13 13.87
C LEU A 130 -1.91 -2.94 12.44
N GLY A 131 -0.65 -2.49 12.30
CA GLY A 131 -0.05 -2.31 10.96
C GLY A 131 0.05 -3.62 10.19
N LYS A 132 0.48 -4.71 10.87
CA LYS A 132 0.49 -6.06 10.28
C LYS A 132 -0.91 -6.48 9.85
N PHE A 133 -1.91 -6.20 10.67
CA PHE A 133 -3.29 -6.54 10.38
C PHE A 133 -3.83 -5.82 9.15
N LEU A 134 -3.57 -4.52 8.98
CA LEU A 134 -3.97 -3.77 7.79
C LEU A 134 -3.35 -4.36 6.50
N LEU A 135 -2.05 -4.68 6.52
CA LEU A 135 -1.38 -5.29 5.37
C LEU A 135 -1.87 -6.72 5.07
N GLN A 136 -2.29 -7.46 6.10
CA GLN A 136 -2.94 -8.77 5.91
C GLN A 136 -4.31 -8.62 5.23
N ILE A 137 -5.07 -7.58 5.58
CA ILE A 137 -6.33 -7.27 4.89
C ILE A 137 -6.05 -6.96 3.41
N LEU A 138 -5.04 -6.16 3.08
CA LEU A 138 -4.70 -5.90 1.68
C LEU A 138 -4.34 -7.19 0.92
N GLN A 139 -3.63 -8.13 1.54
CA GLN A 139 -3.36 -9.44 0.95
C GLN A 139 -4.62 -10.27 0.72
N LEU A 140 -5.58 -10.23 1.66
CA LEU A 140 -6.88 -10.92 1.51
C LEU A 140 -7.69 -10.31 0.36
N VAL A 141 -7.76 -8.98 0.30
CA VAL A 141 -8.43 -8.24 -0.77
C VAL A 141 -7.79 -8.53 -2.12
N ALA A 142 -6.47 -8.48 -2.22
CA ALA A 142 -5.75 -8.84 -3.45
C ALA A 142 -6.06 -10.29 -3.89
N ASN A 143 -6.17 -11.23 -2.95
CA ASN A 143 -6.58 -12.60 -3.26
C ASN A 143 -8.04 -12.71 -3.70
N SER A 144 -9.00 -12.01 -3.08
CA SER A 144 -10.40 -12.10 -3.52
C SER A 144 -10.62 -11.46 -4.88
N THR A 145 -9.86 -10.41 -5.21
CA THR A 145 -9.93 -9.73 -6.52
C THR A 145 -8.98 -10.31 -7.56
N GLN A 146 -8.26 -11.39 -7.22
CA GLN A 146 -7.36 -12.12 -8.12
C GLN A 146 -6.21 -11.27 -8.67
N MET A 147 -5.79 -10.25 -7.91
CA MET A 147 -4.53 -9.54 -8.17
C MET A 147 -3.37 -10.51 -7.96
N LYS A 148 -2.30 -10.34 -8.72
CA LYS A 148 -1.13 -11.24 -8.65
C LYS A 148 -0.25 -10.96 -7.44
N LYS A 149 -0.16 -9.70 -7.01
CA LYS A 149 0.70 -9.28 -5.90
C LYS A 149 0.16 -8.05 -5.20
N VAL A 150 0.55 -7.90 -3.93
CA VAL A 150 0.51 -6.62 -3.22
C VAL A 150 1.88 -5.98 -3.39
N MET A 151 1.93 -4.72 -3.81
CA MET A 151 3.16 -3.95 -4.01
C MET A 151 3.20 -2.71 -3.13
N LEU A 152 4.39 -2.25 -2.79
CA LEU A 152 4.64 -0.98 -2.09
C LEU A 152 6.06 -0.49 -2.33
N THR A 153 6.29 0.79 -2.06
CA THR A 153 7.64 1.37 -2.02
C THR A 153 8.03 1.65 -0.57
N VAL A 154 9.28 1.38 -0.22
CA VAL A 154 9.84 1.72 1.08
C VAL A 154 11.20 2.39 0.92
N PHE A 155 11.42 3.45 1.68
CA PHE A 155 12.74 4.07 1.78
C PHE A 155 13.71 3.17 2.55
N LYS A 156 14.92 2.94 2.02
CA LYS A 156 15.94 2.09 2.65
C LYS A 156 16.38 2.64 4.02
N HIS A 157 16.43 3.97 4.17
CA HIS A 157 16.73 4.63 5.45
C HIS A 157 15.59 4.58 6.47
N ASN A 158 14.38 4.16 6.07
CA ASN A 158 13.29 3.85 7.00
C ASN A 158 13.41 2.42 7.53
N HIS A 159 14.48 2.15 8.28
CA HIS A 159 14.85 0.83 8.78
C HIS A 159 13.70 0.08 9.48
N GLY A 160 12.90 0.79 10.30
CA GLY A 160 11.78 0.20 11.01
C GLY A 160 10.68 -0.31 10.08
N ALA A 161 10.32 0.45 9.05
CA ALA A 161 9.37 0.02 8.03
C ALA A 161 9.97 -1.07 7.13
N TYR A 162 11.24 -0.93 6.75
CA TYR A 162 11.95 -1.89 5.91
C TYR A 162 11.99 -3.29 6.55
N GLN A 163 12.43 -3.39 7.81
CA GLN A 163 12.38 -4.64 8.58
C GLN A 163 10.95 -5.16 8.77
N PHE A 164 9.99 -4.26 9.01
CA PHE A 164 8.59 -4.64 9.12
C PHE A 164 8.06 -5.33 7.85
N PHE A 165 8.35 -4.79 6.67
CA PHE A 165 7.92 -5.40 5.40
C PHE A 165 8.71 -6.67 5.06
N ARG A 166 10.05 -6.61 5.12
CA ARG A 166 10.92 -7.72 4.72
C ARG A 166 10.86 -8.89 5.69
N GLU A 167 10.96 -8.65 6.99
CA GLU A 167 11.08 -9.71 7.99
C GLU A 167 9.73 -10.10 8.59
N ALA A 168 8.92 -9.14 9.04
CA ALA A 168 7.68 -9.47 9.76
C ALA A 168 6.51 -9.86 8.82
N LEU A 169 6.55 -9.35 7.58
CA LEU A 169 5.54 -9.59 6.55
C LEU A 169 6.06 -10.39 5.34
N GLN A 170 7.36 -10.72 5.28
CA GLN A 170 7.94 -11.55 4.21
C GLN A 170 7.63 -11.00 2.81
N PHE A 171 7.75 -9.67 2.65
CA PHE A 171 7.81 -9.06 1.32
C PHE A 171 9.23 -9.23 0.76
N GLU A 172 9.31 -9.40 -0.55
CA GLU A 172 10.55 -9.56 -1.29
C GLU A 172 10.81 -8.32 -2.14
N VAL A 173 12.06 -8.14 -2.59
CA VAL A 173 12.38 -7.09 -3.57
C VAL A 173 11.71 -7.46 -4.88
N ASP A 174 10.84 -6.58 -5.39
CA ASP A 174 10.16 -6.82 -6.65
C ASP A 174 11.14 -6.65 -7.82
N ALA A 175 10.91 -7.37 -8.92
CA ALA A 175 11.72 -7.24 -10.13
C ALA A 175 11.66 -5.82 -10.75
N ALA A 176 10.61 -5.04 -10.44
CA ALA A 176 10.51 -3.64 -10.81
C ALA A 176 11.38 -2.69 -9.96
N SER A 177 11.97 -3.17 -8.85
CA SER A 177 12.84 -2.35 -8.00
C SER A 177 14.12 -1.97 -8.76
N PRO A 178 14.62 -0.71 -8.63
CA PRO A 178 15.89 -0.31 -9.23
C PRO A 178 17.06 -1.26 -8.88
N SER A 179 17.09 -1.72 -7.62
CA SER A 179 18.08 -2.66 -7.10
C SER A 179 18.09 -4.04 -7.79
N ALA A 180 17.02 -4.43 -8.50
CA ALA A 180 16.89 -5.73 -9.15
C ALA A 180 17.67 -5.84 -10.47
N SER A 181 17.98 -4.71 -11.12
CA SER A 181 18.54 -4.70 -12.48
C SER A 181 20.05 -4.92 -12.57
N GLY A 182 20.78 -4.86 -11.44
CA GLY A 182 22.22 -5.19 -11.34
C GLY A 182 23.18 -4.33 -12.19
N CYS A 183 22.66 -3.39 -12.97
CA CYS A 183 23.40 -2.45 -13.79
C CYS A 183 23.21 -1.05 -13.20
N CYS A 184 24.32 -0.45 -12.79
CA CYS A 184 24.42 0.77 -11.97
C CYS A 184 24.24 0.48 -10.47
N GLY A 185 25.09 1.07 -9.64
CA GLY A 185 25.04 0.92 -8.19
C GLY A 185 23.64 1.22 -7.65
N ASP A 186 23.27 0.54 -6.57
CA ASP A 186 22.00 0.72 -5.84
C ASP A 186 21.95 2.09 -5.14
N ASP A 187 22.01 3.16 -5.94
CA ASP A 187 22.07 4.56 -5.48
C ASP A 187 20.68 5.12 -5.15
N SER A 188 19.61 4.46 -5.59
CA SER A 188 18.24 4.86 -5.25
C SER A 188 18.03 4.80 -3.76
N SER A 189 17.25 5.74 -3.23
CA SER A 189 16.97 5.85 -1.79
C SER A 189 15.89 4.87 -1.29
N TYR A 190 15.27 4.11 -2.20
CA TYR A 190 14.11 3.26 -1.96
C TYR A 190 14.23 1.89 -2.62
N GLU A 191 13.37 0.97 -2.21
CA GLU A 191 13.10 -0.28 -2.92
C GLU A 191 11.60 -0.45 -3.17
N ILE A 192 11.28 -1.12 -4.27
CA ILE A 192 9.92 -1.61 -4.53
C ILE A 192 9.86 -3.03 -3.99
N LEU A 193 8.92 -3.27 -3.08
CA LEU A 193 8.69 -4.58 -2.48
C LEU A 193 7.36 -5.13 -2.94
N SER A 194 7.29 -6.45 -3.04
CA SER A 194 6.03 -7.13 -3.31
C SER A 194 5.88 -8.45 -2.57
N ARG A 195 4.63 -8.89 -2.48
CA ARG A 195 4.28 -10.23 -2.01
C ARG A 195 3.22 -10.81 -2.91
N CYS A 196 3.55 -11.93 -3.56
CA CYS A 196 2.63 -12.63 -4.45
C CYS A 196 1.41 -13.16 -3.70
N THR A 197 0.27 -13.14 -4.37
CA THR A 197 -0.90 -13.93 -4.01
C THR A 197 -0.77 -15.31 -4.64
N LYS A 198 -1.71 -16.22 -4.33
CA LYS A 198 -1.79 -17.53 -4.98
C LYS A 198 -1.91 -17.44 -6.52
N TYR A 199 -2.39 -16.32 -7.06
CA TYR A 199 -2.50 -16.11 -8.50
C TYR A 199 -1.18 -15.67 -9.13
N GLY A 200 -0.36 -14.90 -8.41
CA GLY A 200 1.00 -14.55 -8.84
C GLY A 200 1.95 -15.75 -8.82
N GLU A 201 1.85 -16.61 -7.80
CA GLU A 201 2.68 -17.81 -7.67
C GLU A 201 2.44 -18.84 -8.80
N SER A 202 1.19 -18.94 -9.28
CA SER A 202 0.81 -19.90 -10.33
C SER A 202 1.38 -19.58 -11.73
N HIS A 203 1.88 -18.36 -11.94
CA HIS A 203 2.43 -17.90 -13.21
C HIS A 203 3.73 -17.14 -12.94
N PRO A 204 4.88 -17.84 -12.79
CA PRO A 204 6.16 -17.17 -12.59
C PRO A 204 6.42 -16.17 -13.72
N PRO A 205 7.08 -15.04 -13.42
CA PRO A 205 7.34 -14.02 -14.44
C PRO A 205 8.02 -14.67 -15.64
N ARG A 206 7.53 -14.36 -16.84
CA ARG A 206 8.24 -14.71 -18.07
C ARG A 206 9.62 -14.07 -17.97
N ALA A 207 10.67 -14.90 -17.89
CA ALA A 207 12.04 -14.43 -18.00
C ALA A 207 12.18 -13.67 -19.33
N GLY A 208 12.45 -12.35 -19.29
CA GLY A 208 12.91 -11.61 -20.46
C GLY A 208 12.48 -10.15 -20.54
N GLY A 209 13.42 -9.25 -20.23
CA GLY A 209 13.51 -7.90 -20.80
C GLY A 209 13.52 -6.78 -19.75
N PRO A 210 14.53 -5.88 -19.73
CA PRO A 210 14.45 -4.67 -18.92
C PRO A 210 13.25 -3.85 -19.38
N CYS A 211 12.47 -3.32 -18.43
CA CYS A 211 11.44 -2.33 -18.70
C CYS A 211 12.12 -1.06 -19.23
N GLY A 212 12.37 -1.01 -20.53
CA GLY A 212 12.85 0.15 -21.24
C GLY A 212 11.80 1.24 -21.21
N GLY A 213 12.13 2.36 -20.57
CA GLY A 213 11.24 3.50 -20.46
C GLY A 213 11.87 4.75 -19.84
N CYS A 214 13.19 4.93 -19.93
CA CYS A 214 13.78 6.27 -19.79
C CYS A 214 13.82 6.90 -21.19
N CYS A 215 12.81 7.71 -21.50
CA CYS A 215 12.94 8.71 -22.55
C CYS A 215 13.72 9.91 -21.98
N HIS A 216 14.66 10.40 -22.78
CA HIS A 216 15.54 11.55 -22.56
C HIS A 216 14.85 12.80 -22.04
#